data_AF-A0A7V2UB32-F1
#
_entry.id   AF-A0A7V2UB32-F1
#
_cell.length_a   1.000
_cell.length_b   1.000
_cell.length_c   1.000
_cell.angle_alpha   90.00
_cell.angle_beta   90.00
_cell.angle_gamma   90.00
#
_symmetry.space_group_name_H-M   'P 1'
#
loop_
_entity.id
_entity.type
_entity.pdbx_description
1 polymer ?
#
loop_
_entity_poly.entity_id
_entity_poly.type
_entity_poly.pdbx_seq_one_letter_code
_entity_poly.pdbx_strand_id
1 'polypeptide(L)'
;MSRDPLGLIWRCADNPSPVLTAEELKAIPRHALDRLKELGLVRQAATASHATCDACTEQHVEEVFRVQSPDGTVRFFMPCPEHGRVEVPRERLLQWTVDYLPLLEALAAALSTSPEPKEVMPGRAWNLGCAALAGKSRPIWVARGLAWPDAARVAEVLPRGRSPAIFYLGGSPDDGVLQVPRESIIELLAVVRLEGGNDVVVDCAAIESQLAIGGEEQPAKKPKKRASRTAAIDAVKGALREHLRAARDHAWSLLKQGRGAELLPRPSQKQLARLLDLSTSSVSRAINDPSDKEIRILWMAAKDINQVMRFKG
;
A
#
# COMPACT_ATOMS: atom_id res chain seq x y z
N MET A 1 3.86 36.15 8.03
CA MET A 1 3.10 34.90 7.83
C MET A 1 3.99 33.97 7.02
N SER A 2 4.58 32.96 7.65
CA SER A 2 5.40 31.99 6.92
C SER A 2 4.48 31.23 5.96
N ARG A 3 4.67 31.40 4.64
CA ARG A 3 3.98 30.58 3.65
C ARG A 3 4.53 29.17 3.79
N ASP A 4 3.65 28.17 3.90
CA ASP A 4 4.04 26.77 3.82
C ASP A 4 4.89 26.55 2.55
N PRO A 5 6.17 26.14 2.69
CA PRO A 5 7.05 25.94 1.53
C PRO A 5 6.53 24.87 0.58
N LEU A 6 5.77 23.88 1.07
CA LEU A 6 5.17 22.85 0.22
C LEU A 6 3.93 23.36 -0.53
N GLY A 7 3.39 24.53 -0.19
CA GLY A 7 2.20 25.08 -0.84
C GLY A 7 2.31 25.17 -2.37
N LEU A 8 3.51 25.44 -2.91
CA LEU A 8 3.74 25.40 -4.35
C LEU A 8 3.68 23.96 -4.91
N ILE A 9 4.30 23.01 -4.20
CA ILE A 9 4.34 21.59 -4.57
C ILE A 9 2.92 21.03 -4.66
N TRP A 10 2.07 21.35 -3.68
CA TRP A 10 0.68 20.93 -3.64
C TRP A 10 -0.15 21.55 -4.76
N ARG A 11 0.03 22.84 -5.05
CA ARG A 11 -0.63 23.47 -6.21
C ARG A 11 -0.24 22.83 -7.54
N CYS A 12 1.01 22.44 -7.69
CA CYS A 12 1.48 21.73 -8.88
C CYS A 12 0.85 20.34 -9.01
N ALA A 13 0.36 19.74 -7.92
CA ALA A 13 -0.21 18.39 -7.97
C ALA A 13 -1.47 18.32 -8.84
N ASP A 14 -2.18 19.44 -8.99
CA ASP A 14 -3.41 19.53 -9.80
C ASP A 14 -3.19 19.88 -11.27
N ASN A 15 -1.98 20.22 -11.68
CA ASN A 15 -1.65 20.51 -13.07
C ASN A 15 -0.98 19.29 -13.74
N PRO A 16 -1.51 18.70 -14.83
CA PRO A 16 -0.92 17.56 -15.51
C PRO A 16 0.55 17.69 -15.88
N SER A 17 1.02 18.90 -16.18
CA SER A 17 2.41 19.17 -16.53
C SER A 17 2.81 20.52 -15.95
N PRO A 18 3.07 20.57 -14.63
CA PRO A 18 3.41 21.82 -13.98
C PRO A 18 4.80 22.26 -14.45
N VAL A 19 4.87 23.45 -15.02
CA VAL A 19 6.12 24.09 -15.37
C VAL A 19 6.17 25.41 -14.62
N LEU A 20 7.23 25.59 -13.85
CA LEU A 20 7.47 26.75 -13.01
C LEU A 20 8.52 27.63 -13.67
N THR A 21 8.25 28.93 -13.68
CA THR A 21 9.13 29.99 -14.18
C THR A 21 10.02 30.55 -13.07
N ALA A 22 11.06 31.29 -13.46
CA ALA A 22 11.94 31.96 -12.49
C ALA A 22 11.15 32.98 -11.65
N GLU A 23 10.21 33.68 -12.26
CA GLU A 23 9.31 34.63 -11.61
C GLU A 23 8.44 33.99 -10.52
N GLU A 24 7.85 32.83 -10.79
CA GLU A 24 7.05 32.12 -9.78
C GLU A 24 7.90 31.64 -8.60
N LEU A 25 9.12 31.19 -8.86
CA LEU A 25 10.05 30.79 -7.81
C LEU A 25 10.55 31.96 -6.97
N LYS A 26 10.62 33.19 -7.50
CA LYS A 26 10.97 34.40 -6.72
C LYS A 26 9.97 34.70 -5.61
N ALA A 27 8.73 34.21 -5.71
CA ALA A 27 7.71 34.39 -4.68
C ALA A 27 7.95 33.51 -3.43
N ILE A 28 8.89 32.57 -3.49
CA ILE A 28 9.30 31.69 -2.39
C ILE A 28 10.54 32.27 -1.70
N PRO A 29 10.61 32.28 -0.36
CA PRO A 29 11.84 32.63 0.35
C PRO A 29 13.03 31.78 -0.12
N ARG A 30 14.19 32.40 -0.39
CA ARG A 30 15.36 31.73 -0.98
C ARG A 30 15.76 30.44 -0.23
N HIS A 31 15.87 30.51 1.09
CA HIS A 31 16.23 29.36 1.93
C HIS A 31 15.24 28.19 1.78
N ALA A 32 13.95 28.47 1.58
CA ALA A 32 12.93 27.46 1.38
C ALA A 32 13.06 26.84 -0.01
N LEU A 33 13.26 27.67 -1.05
CA LEU A 33 13.49 27.19 -2.41
C LEU A 33 14.76 26.34 -2.54
N ASP A 34 15.85 26.77 -1.94
CA ASP A 34 17.12 26.05 -1.95
C ASP A 34 16.95 24.68 -1.30
N ARG A 35 16.24 24.60 -0.18
CA ARG A 35 15.88 23.30 0.41
C ARG A 35 15.01 22.45 -0.52
N LEU A 36 13.96 23.01 -1.12
CA LEU A 36 13.11 22.24 -2.04
C LEU A 36 13.93 21.66 -3.21
N LYS A 37 14.97 22.36 -3.67
CA LYS A 37 15.93 21.85 -4.67
C LYS A 37 16.86 20.78 -4.11
N GLU A 38 17.40 20.97 -2.91
CA GLU A 38 18.25 19.98 -2.22
C GLU A 38 17.51 18.66 -1.97
N LEU A 39 16.25 18.73 -1.57
CA LEU A 39 15.36 17.57 -1.41
C LEU A 39 14.97 16.95 -2.76
N GLY A 40 15.30 17.60 -3.88
CA GLY A 40 14.92 17.15 -5.21
C GLY A 40 13.42 17.30 -5.52
N LEU A 41 12.67 18.06 -4.71
CA LEU A 41 11.24 18.35 -4.94
C LEU A 41 11.03 19.35 -6.09
N VAL A 42 11.98 20.25 -6.29
CA VAL A 42 12.00 21.20 -7.43
C VAL A 42 13.25 20.93 -8.26
N ARG A 43 13.05 20.52 -9.51
CA ARG A 43 14.14 20.16 -10.43
C ARG A 43 14.11 21.05 -11.65
N GLN A 44 15.27 21.34 -12.22
CA GLN A 44 15.34 22.07 -13.47
C GLN A 44 14.75 21.21 -14.60
N ALA A 45 13.84 21.79 -15.37
CA ALA A 45 13.23 21.18 -16.54
C ALA A 45 13.97 21.60 -17.83
N ALA A 46 13.47 21.16 -18.99
CA ALA A 46 13.93 21.69 -20.27
C ALA A 46 13.75 23.20 -20.33
N THR A 47 14.66 23.92 -21.01
CA THR A 47 14.52 25.37 -21.19
C THR A 47 13.31 25.69 -22.06
N ALA A 48 12.65 26.80 -21.77
CA ALA A 48 11.54 27.29 -22.57
C ALA A 48 12.02 27.61 -24.01
N SER A 49 11.27 27.16 -25.01
CA SER A 49 11.45 27.58 -26.41
C SER A 49 10.65 28.84 -26.76
N HIS A 50 9.72 29.23 -25.89
CA HIS A 50 8.87 30.40 -26.06
C HIS A 50 8.91 31.25 -24.80
N ALA A 51 8.71 32.56 -24.93
CA ALA A 51 8.60 33.46 -23.80
C ALA A 51 7.55 34.54 -24.05
N THR A 52 6.96 35.00 -22.96
CA THR A 52 6.03 36.14 -22.96
C THR A 52 6.82 37.43 -23.15
N CYS A 53 6.43 38.28 -24.10
CA CYS A 53 7.06 39.57 -24.31
C CYS A 53 6.75 40.52 -23.15
N ASP A 54 7.77 41.21 -22.61
CA ASP A 54 7.64 42.24 -21.57
C ASP A 54 7.76 43.67 -22.12
N ALA A 55 8.00 43.81 -23.43
CA ALA A 55 8.13 45.10 -24.09
C ALA A 55 6.78 45.64 -24.60
N CYS A 56 5.90 44.78 -25.11
CA CYS A 56 4.59 45.19 -25.63
C CYS A 56 3.50 45.17 -24.57
N THR A 57 2.38 45.84 -24.87
CA THR A 57 1.22 45.88 -23.97
C THR A 57 0.42 44.58 -23.96
N GLU A 58 0.36 43.86 -25.09
CA GLU A 58 -0.40 42.61 -25.26
C GLU A 58 0.23 41.40 -24.55
N GLN A 59 1.50 41.49 -24.13
CA GLN A 59 2.25 40.39 -23.52
C GLN A 59 2.14 39.09 -24.34
N HIS A 60 2.33 39.19 -25.66
CA HIS A 60 2.22 38.03 -26.55
C HIS A 60 3.29 36.98 -26.23
N VAL A 61 3.01 35.71 -26.55
CA VAL A 61 3.96 34.60 -26.41
C VAL A 61 4.52 34.27 -27.78
N GLU A 62 5.85 34.18 -27.88
CA GLU A 62 6.53 33.96 -29.16
C GLU A 62 7.75 33.06 -29.00
N GLU A 63 8.17 32.42 -30.09
CA GLU A 63 9.38 31.59 -30.14
C GLU A 63 10.65 32.43 -29.88
N VAL A 64 11.57 31.83 -29.13
CA VAL A 64 12.84 32.43 -28.76
C VAL A 64 13.98 31.84 -29.60
N PHE A 65 14.67 32.72 -30.33
CA PHE A 65 15.79 32.39 -31.19
C PHE A 65 17.12 32.65 -30.48
N ARG A 66 18.04 31.70 -30.64
CA ARG A 66 19.41 31.80 -30.14
C ARG A 66 20.31 32.45 -31.18
N VAL A 67 21.05 33.49 -30.80
CA VAL A 67 22.06 34.14 -31.65
C VAL A 67 23.43 34.01 -30.98
N GLN A 68 24.39 33.47 -31.72
CA GLN A 68 25.79 33.43 -31.30
C GLN A 68 26.53 34.62 -31.91
N SER A 69 27.06 35.47 -31.04
CA SER A 69 27.86 36.62 -31.42
C SER A 69 29.29 36.21 -31.84
N PRO A 70 29.99 37.02 -32.65
CA PRO A 70 31.38 36.76 -33.04
C PRO A 70 32.37 36.67 -31.87
N ASP A 71 32.06 37.32 -30.74
CA ASP A 71 32.83 37.27 -29.49
C ASP A 71 32.60 35.97 -28.67
N GLY A 72 31.78 35.06 -29.18
CA GLY A 72 31.42 33.80 -28.52
C GLY A 72 30.25 33.91 -27.53
N THR A 73 29.70 35.10 -27.29
CA THR A 73 28.54 35.27 -26.42
C THR A 73 27.27 34.74 -27.07
N VAL A 74 26.36 34.20 -26.25
CA VAL A 74 25.06 33.71 -26.69
C VAL A 74 23.98 34.62 -26.12
N ARG A 75 23.12 35.14 -27.00
CA ARG A 75 21.97 35.97 -26.66
C ARG A 75 20.70 35.36 -27.22
N PHE A 76 19.57 35.64 -26.58
CA PHE A 76 18.27 35.10 -26.96
C PHE A 76 17.35 36.25 -27.34
N PHE A 77 16.53 36.06 -28.37
CA PHE A 77 15.64 37.09 -28.88
C PHE A 77 14.28 36.51 -29.26
N MET A 78 13.23 37.32 -29.15
CA MET A 78 11.91 37.01 -29.70
C MET A 78 11.45 38.14 -30.64
N PRO A 79 10.67 37.84 -31.68
CA PRO A 79 9.97 38.85 -32.46
C PRO A 79 8.80 39.44 -31.66
N CYS A 80 8.63 40.74 -31.78
CA CYS A 80 7.56 41.52 -31.16
C CYS A 80 6.88 42.37 -32.23
N PRO A 81 5.55 42.29 -32.40
CA PRO A 81 4.84 43.09 -33.39
C PRO A 81 5.01 44.61 -33.20
N GLU A 82 5.16 45.07 -31.95
CA GLU A 82 5.28 46.49 -31.62
C GLU A 82 6.75 47.00 -31.61
N HIS A 83 7.68 46.15 -31.19
CA HIS A 83 9.08 46.55 -30.91
C HIS A 83 10.13 45.83 -31.77
N GLY A 84 9.71 45.02 -32.73
CA GLY A 84 10.60 44.31 -33.64
C GLY A 84 11.32 43.16 -32.94
N ARG A 85 12.58 43.36 -32.53
CA ARG A 85 13.39 42.32 -31.89
C ARG A 85 13.64 42.67 -30.43
N VAL A 86 13.11 41.85 -29.53
CA VAL A 86 13.26 42.00 -28.08
C VAL A 86 14.25 40.96 -27.58
N GLU A 87 15.21 41.38 -26.76
CA GLU A 87 16.14 40.45 -26.10
C GLU A 87 15.44 39.75 -24.93
N VAL A 88 15.67 38.45 -24.81
CA VAL A 88 15.14 37.62 -23.73
C VAL A 88 16.31 37.21 -22.83
N PRO A 89 16.37 37.68 -21.58
CA PRO A 89 17.35 37.19 -20.62
C PRO A 89 17.29 35.68 -20.46
N ARG A 90 18.45 35.02 -20.37
CA ARG A 90 18.55 33.56 -20.27
C ARG A 90 17.77 33.02 -19.07
N GLU A 91 17.75 33.78 -17.98
CA GLU A 91 17.09 33.42 -16.73
C GLU A 91 15.58 33.23 -16.91
N ARG A 92 14.96 33.94 -17.87
CA ARG A 92 13.53 33.81 -18.21
C ARG A 92 13.21 32.55 -19.01
N LEU A 93 14.23 31.90 -19.57
CA LEU A 93 14.08 30.62 -20.28
C LEU A 93 14.28 29.41 -19.36
N LEU A 94 14.74 29.63 -18.12
CA LEU A 94 14.87 28.57 -17.14
C LEU A 94 13.48 28.16 -16.67
N GLN A 95 13.26 26.84 -16.66
CA GLN A 95 12.03 26.23 -16.18
C GLN A 95 12.36 25.20 -15.13
N TRP A 96 11.41 24.99 -14.22
CA TRP A 96 11.48 23.97 -13.19
C TRP A 96 10.21 23.13 -13.20
N THR A 97 10.33 21.91 -12.73
CA THR A 97 9.21 20.99 -12.52
C THR A 97 9.24 20.48 -11.10
N VAL A 98 8.10 19.97 -10.65
CA VAL A 98 7.96 19.34 -9.34
C VAL A 98 8.13 17.84 -9.50
N ASP A 99 9.00 17.27 -8.66
CA ASP A 99 9.12 15.83 -8.52
C ASP A 99 8.57 15.40 -7.15
N TYR A 100 7.61 14.47 -7.18
CA TYR A 100 6.96 13.97 -5.98
C TYR A 100 7.67 12.77 -5.36
N LEU A 101 8.60 12.13 -6.09
CA LEU A 101 9.29 10.93 -5.62
C LEU A 101 9.93 11.10 -4.24
N PRO A 102 10.63 12.22 -3.91
CA PRO A 102 11.19 12.39 -2.57
C PRO A 102 10.13 12.42 -1.45
N LEU A 103 8.90 12.90 -1.72
CA LEU A 103 7.79 12.80 -0.75
C LEU A 103 7.31 11.37 -0.60
N LEU A 104 7.29 10.61 -1.70
CA LEU A 104 6.85 9.21 -1.69
C LEU A 104 7.87 8.33 -0.97
N GLU A 105 9.16 8.61 -1.14
CA GLU A 105 10.26 7.97 -0.40
C GLU A 105 10.19 8.30 1.09
N ALA A 106 9.94 9.57 1.45
CA ALA A 106 9.73 9.95 2.84
C ALA A 106 8.52 9.26 3.47
N LEU A 107 7.41 9.16 2.73
CA LEU A 107 6.22 8.40 3.14
C LEU A 107 6.53 6.91 3.32
N ALA A 108 7.21 6.30 2.35
CA ALA A 108 7.59 4.90 2.41
C ALA A 108 8.50 4.60 3.61
N ALA A 109 9.50 5.46 3.86
CA ALA A 109 10.39 5.36 5.00
C ALA A 109 9.63 5.49 6.33
N ALA A 110 8.76 6.49 6.46
CA ALA A 110 7.99 6.73 7.68
C ALA A 110 7.02 5.57 8.00
N LEU A 111 6.47 4.92 6.96
CA LEU A 111 5.57 3.78 7.10
C LEU A 111 6.30 2.42 7.14
N SER A 112 7.64 2.41 7.13
CA SER A 112 8.46 1.20 7.11
C SER A 112 8.09 0.22 5.98
N THR A 113 7.81 0.75 4.79
CA THR A 113 7.42 -0.05 3.62
C THR A 113 8.63 -0.46 2.76
N SER A 114 8.39 -0.86 1.50
CA SER A 114 9.47 -1.07 0.53
C SER A 114 10.29 0.22 0.38
N PRO A 115 11.63 0.16 0.32
CA PRO A 115 12.48 1.34 0.26
C PRO A 115 12.33 2.16 -1.02
N GLU A 116 11.86 1.55 -2.11
CA GLU A 116 11.72 2.21 -3.42
C GLU A 116 10.24 2.21 -3.87
N PRO A 117 9.62 3.40 -4.04
CA PRO A 117 8.29 3.52 -4.63
C PRO A 117 8.30 3.03 -6.09
N LYS A 118 7.48 2.03 -6.39
CA LYS A 118 7.34 1.52 -7.76
C LYS A 118 6.30 2.33 -8.52
N GLU A 119 6.72 3.05 -9.55
CA GLU A 119 5.81 3.72 -10.47
C GLU A 119 5.05 2.69 -11.33
N VAL A 120 3.72 2.73 -11.27
CA VAL A 120 2.81 1.86 -12.01
C VAL A 120 2.16 2.61 -13.17
N MET A 121 1.95 3.92 -12.99
CA MET A 121 1.52 4.83 -14.04
C MET A 121 2.36 6.10 -13.98
N PRO A 122 3.07 6.49 -15.06
CA PRO A 122 3.98 7.64 -15.09
C PRO A 122 3.36 8.90 -14.51
N GLY A 123 3.95 9.45 -13.45
CA GLY A 123 3.52 10.70 -12.82
C GLY A 123 2.13 10.66 -12.16
N ARG A 124 1.51 9.48 -12.05
CA ARG A 124 0.09 9.34 -11.65
C ARG A 124 -0.19 8.28 -10.59
N ALA A 125 0.52 7.15 -10.56
CA ALA A 125 0.26 6.10 -9.59
C ALA A 125 1.52 5.32 -9.19
N TRP A 126 1.69 5.11 -7.89
CA TRP A 126 2.84 4.43 -7.30
C TRP A 126 2.41 3.41 -6.25
N ASN A 127 3.12 2.28 -6.21
CA ASN A 127 2.99 1.25 -5.19
C ASN A 127 4.20 1.33 -4.25
N LEU A 128 3.94 1.58 -2.96
CA LEU A 128 4.98 1.73 -1.94
C LEU A 128 5.22 0.41 -1.17
N GLY A 129 4.46 -0.64 -1.46
CA GLY A 129 4.55 -1.94 -0.80
C GLY A 129 3.47 -2.11 0.26
N CYS A 130 3.83 -2.68 1.42
CA CYS A 130 2.90 -2.94 2.51
C CYS A 130 3.42 -2.35 3.83
N ALA A 131 2.53 -1.75 4.61
CA ALA A 131 2.81 -1.29 5.98
C ALA A 131 1.90 -2.00 6.98
N ALA A 132 2.35 -2.11 8.24
CA ALA A 132 1.47 -2.48 9.34
C ALA A 132 0.86 -1.19 9.93
N LEU A 133 -0.43 -0.93 9.65
CA LEU A 133 -1.14 0.27 10.10
C LEU A 133 -2.48 -0.10 10.73
N ALA A 134 -2.78 0.51 11.88
CA ALA A 134 -3.99 0.22 12.65
C ALA A 134 -4.18 -1.30 12.89
N GLY A 135 -3.08 -1.98 13.25
CA GLY A 135 -3.05 -3.42 13.55
C GLY A 135 -3.22 -4.36 12.35
N LYS A 136 -3.19 -3.86 11.11
CA LYS A 136 -3.37 -4.66 9.89
C LYS A 136 -2.25 -4.40 8.89
N SER A 137 -1.83 -5.45 8.17
CA SER A 137 -0.96 -5.29 7.01
C SER A 137 -1.78 -4.78 5.82
N ARG A 138 -1.42 -3.60 5.31
CA ARG A 138 -2.15 -2.88 4.26
C ARG A 138 -1.22 -2.55 3.09
N PRO A 139 -1.63 -2.83 1.84
CA PRO A 139 -0.95 -2.28 0.67
C PRO A 139 -1.04 -0.75 0.68
N ILE A 140 0.09 -0.08 0.43
CA ILE A 140 0.21 1.38 0.43
C ILE A 140 0.41 1.87 -1.00
N TRP A 141 -0.49 2.74 -1.44
CA TRP A 141 -0.49 3.29 -2.79
C TRP A 141 -0.61 4.80 -2.75
N VAL A 142 0.00 5.46 -3.73
CA VAL A 142 -0.12 6.91 -3.91
C VAL A 142 -0.65 7.16 -5.32
N ALA A 143 -1.57 8.12 -5.45
CA ALA A 143 -2.17 8.50 -6.72
C ALA A 143 -2.20 10.02 -6.89
N ARG A 144 -2.13 10.50 -8.12
CA ARG A 144 -2.23 11.91 -8.48
C ARG A 144 -3.27 12.12 -9.57
N GLY A 145 -4.00 13.23 -9.48
CA GLY A 145 -5.00 13.58 -10.49
C GLY A 145 -6.23 12.67 -10.42
N LEU A 146 -6.69 12.36 -9.21
CA LEU A 146 -7.95 11.64 -8.98
C LEU A 146 -9.20 12.54 -9.11
N ALA A 147 -8.99 13.86 -9.16
CA ALA A 147 -10.02 14.85 -9.50
C ALA A 147 -10.01 15.25 -10.99
N TRP A 148 -9.15 14.64 -11.81
CA TRP A 148 -9.04 14.99 -13.23
C TRP A 148 -10.09 14.26 -14.07
N PRO A 149 -10.42 14.76 -15.29
CA PRO A 149 -11.39 14.10 -16.17
C PRO A 149 -11.07 12.63 -16.50
N ASP A 150 -9.80 12.24 -16.44
CA ASP A 150 -9.32 10.88 -16.72
C ASP A 150 -9.09 10.03 -15.46
N ALA A 151 -9.57 10.45 -14.28
CA ALA A 151 -9.34 9.78 -12.99
C ALA A 151 -9.70 8.30 -12.98
N ALA A 152 -10.71 7.89 -13.75
CA ALA A 152 -11.10 6.49 -13.91
C ALA A 152 -9.93 5.59 -14.38
N ARG A 153 -9.06 6.10 -15.26
CA ARG A 153 -7.88 5.37 -15.75
C ARG A 153 -6.85 5.13 -14.64
N VAL A 154 -6.68 6.11 -13.74
CA VAL A 154 -5.81 5.96 -12.57
C VAL A 154 -6.44 4.96 -11.58
N ALA A 155 -7.75 5.03 -11.37
CA ALA A 155 -8.47 4.11 -10.48
C ALA A 155 -8.42 2.64 -10.94
N GLU A 156 -8.30 2.38 -12.25
CA GLU A 156 -8.18 1.02 -12.80
C GLU A 156 -6.91 0.29 -12.35
N VAL A 157 -5.80 1.02 -12.18
CA VAL A 157 -4.51 0.41 -11.76
C VAL A 157 -4.35 0.33 -10.25
N LEU A 158 -5.20 1.03 -9.49
CA LEU A 158 -5.18 1.05 -8.03
C LEU A 158 -5.84 -0.21 -7.44
N PRO A 159 -5.37 -0.68 -6.26
CA PRO A 159 -5.95 -1.83 -5.61
C PRO A 159 -7.36 -1.53 -5.10
N ARG A 160 -8.21 -2.56 -5.08
CA ARG A 160 -9.61 -2.48 -4.66
C ARG A 160 -9.84 -3.27 -3.37
N GLY A 161 -10.94 -2.97 -2.67
CA GLY A 161 -11.36 -3.68 -1.47
C GLY A 161 -11.03 -2.93 -0.18
N ARG A 162 -11.09 -3.62 0.97
CA ARG A 162 -11.09 -2.98 2.30
C ARG A 162 -9.72 -2.82 2.98
N SER A 163 -8.68 -3.40 2.39
CA SER A 163 -7.34 -3.43 3.00
C SER A 163 -6.46 -2.23 2.62
N PRO A 164 -6.38 -1.82 1.33
CA PRO A 164 -5.42 -0.81 0.91
C PRO A 164 -5.61 0.54 1.61
N ALA A 165 -4.52 1.28 1.76
CA ALA A 165 -4.53 2.72 2.02
C ALA A 165 -4.02 3.43 0.77
N ILE A 166 -4.82 4.37 0.26
CA ILE A 166 -4.55 5.14 -0.94
C ILE A 166 -4.34 6.60 -0.51
N PHE A 167 -3.12 7.08 -0.72
CA PHE A 167 -2.77 8.48 -0.56
C PHE A 167 -3.02 9.22 -1.87
N TYR A 168 -3.53 10.43 -1.81
CA TYR A 168 -3.70 11.25 -3.01
C TYR A 168 -2.94 12.58 -2.97
N LEU A 169 -2.50 13.00 -4.15
CA LEU A 169 -1.85 14.28 -4.45
C LEU A 169 -2.81 15.16 -5.24
N GLY A 170 -3.03 16.39 -4.78
CA GLY A 170 -3.93 17.37 -5.42
C GLY A 170 -5.37 17.24 -4.92
N GLY A 171 -6.33 17.53 -5.79
CA GLY A 171 -7.75 17.52 -5.50
C GLY A 171 -8.27 16.15 -5.08
N SER A 172 -9.26 16.19 -4.18
CA SER A 172 -9.91 14.99 -3.65
C SER A 172 -10.60 14.19 -4.76
N PRO A 173 -10.54 12.85 -4.74
CA PRO A 173 -11.31 12.02 -5.66
C PRO A 173 -12.82 12.27 -5.50
N ASP A 174 -13.54 12.24 -6.62
CA ASP A 174 -15.01 12.18 -6.58
C ASP A 174 -15.49 10.88 -5.92
N ASP A 175 -16.68 10.95 -5.30
CA ASP A 175 -17.31 9.81 -4.66
C ASP A 175 -17.49 8.64 -5.66
N GLY A 176 -17.03 7.45 -5.25
CA GLY A 176 -17.17 6.23 -6.04
C GLY A 176 -16.09 5.99 -7.10
N VAL A 177 -15.17 6.94 -7.34
CA VAL A 177 -14.00 6.72 -8.22
C VAL A 177 -13.13 5.58 -7.69
N LEU A 178 -12.88 5.58 -6.39
CA LEU A 178 -12.09 4.54 -5.72
C LEU A 178 -13.01 3.49 -5.07
N GLN A 179 -12.69 2.22 -5.29
CA GLN A 179 -13.42 1.08 -4.69
C GLN A 179 -12.75 0.63 -3.38
N VAL A 180 -12.46 1.60 -2.50
CA VAL A 180 -11.92 1.38 -1.16
C VAL A 180 -12.74 2.18 -0.13
N PRO A 181 -12.68 1.84 1.16
CA PRO A 181 -13.34 2.63 2.20
C PRO A 181 -12.83 4.07 2.26
N ARG A 182 -13.68 5.03 2.65
CA ARG A 182 -13.34 6.46 2.65
C ARG A 182 -12.20 6.78 3.60
N GLU A 183 -12.16 6.14 4.76
CA GLU A 183 -11.10 6.23 5.75
C GLU A 183 -9.73 5.77 5.21
N SER A 184 -9.73 4.91 4.20
CA SER A 184 -8.54 4.42 3.51
C SER A 184 -8.04 5.39 2.44
N ILE A 185 -8.74 6.51 2.19
CA ILE A 185 -8.36 7.54 1.23
C ILE A 185 -7.79 8.73 2.02
N ILE A 186 -6.48 8.94 1.92
CA ILE A 186 -5.74 9.89 2.76
C ILE A 186 -5.16 10.98 1.88
N GLU A 187 -5.38 12.24 2.23
CA GLU A 187 -4.73 13.35 1.54
C GLU A 187 -3.27 13.45 1.97
N LEU A 188 -2.34 13.46 1.02
CA LEU A 188 -0.91 13.52 1.38
C LEU A 188 -0.55 14.87 2.03
N LEU A 189 -1.13 15.97 1.54
CA LEU A 189 -0.97 17.31 2.13
C LEU A 189 -1.36 17.34 3.62
N ALA A 190 -2.36 16.56 4.04
CA ALA A 190 -2.84 16.58 5.42
C ALA A 190 -1.88 15.87 6.40
N VAL A 191 -0.99 15.01 5.90
CA VAL A 191 -0.12 14.14 6.72
C VAL A 191 1.36 14.37 6.46
N VAL A 192 1.73 15.25 5.51
CA VAL A 192 3.13 15.58 5.20
C VAL A 192 3.36 17.06 5.41
N ARG A 193 4.39 17.37 6.20
CA ARG A 193 4.81 18.74 6.50
C ARG A 193 6.33 18.86 6.49
N LEU A 194 6.81 20.11 6.44
CA LEU A 194 8.22 20.41 6.70
C LEU A 194 8.37 20.88 8.15
N GLU A 195 9.26 20.26 8.92
CA GLU A 195 9.60 20.68 10.30
C GLU A 195 11.02 21.29 10.39
N GLY A 196 11.29 21.98 11.51
CA GLY A 196 12.42 22.88 11.75
C GLY A 196 13.76 22.44 11.12
N GLY A 197 14.13 23.11 10.03
CA GLY A 197 15.23 22.70 9.13
C GLY A 197 14.77 22.36 7.72
N ASN A 198 13.45 22.33 7.49
CA ASN A 198 12.78 21.94 6.25
C ASN A 198 13.01 20.47 5.87
N ASP A 199 12.95 19.57 6.85
CA ASP A 199 12.92 18.13 6.60
C ASP A 199 11.48 17.64 6.43
N VAL A 200 11.28 16.68 5.53
CA VAL A 200 9.97 16.08 5.27
C VAL A 200 9.59 15.17 6.44
N VAL A 201 8.53 15.53 7.15
CA VAL A 201 7.97 14.78 8.27
C VAL A 201 6.58 14.27 7.90
N VAL A 202 6.33 13.01 8.23
CA VAL A 202 5.06 12.32 8.00
C VAL A 202 4.37 12.09 9.33
N ASP A 203 3.13 12.53 9.44
CA ASP A 203 2.29 12.34 10.62
C ASP A 203 1.68 10.94 10.63
N CYS A 204 2.49 9.94 11.02
CA CYS A 204 2.03 8.55 11.11
C CYS A 204 0.88 8.38 12.10
N ALA A 205 0.80 9.20 13.16
CA ALA A 205 -0.27 9.13 14.14
C ALA A 205 -1.62 9.56 13.54
N ALA A 206 -1.63 10.62 12.72
CA ALA A 206 -2.82 11.04 11.98
C ALA A 206 -3.28 9.96 10.97
N ILE A 207 -2.33 9.34 10.26
CA ILE A 207 -2.61 8.22 9.34
C ILE A 207 -3.26 7.05 10.10
N GLU A 208 -2.69 6.63 11.23
CA GLU A 208 -3.23 5.54 12.04
C GLU A 208 -4.62 5.86 12.58
N SER A 209 -4.82 7.09 13.08
CA SER A 209 -6.10 7.54 13.62
C SER A 209 -7.20 7.51 12.55
N GLN A 210 -6.93 8.02 11.36
CA GLN A 210 -7.88 7.99 10.25
C GLN A 210 -8.25 6.55 9.86
N LEU A 211 -7.26 5.67 9.72
CA LEU A 211 -7.47 4.26 9.37
C LEU A 211 -8.19 3.45 10.46
N ALA A 212 -8.14 3.91 11.71
CA ALA A 212 -8.86 3.30 12.83
C ALA A 212 -10.34 3.68 12.86
N ILE A 213 -10.74 4.88 12.39
CA ILE A 213 -12.13 5.37 12.44
C ILE A 213 -13.10 4.47 11.64
N GLY A 214 -12.73 4.05 10.44
CA GLY A 214 -13.55 3.09 9.68
C GLY A 214 -13.29 1.62 10.06
N GLY A 215 -12.38 1.41 11.01
CA GLY A 215 -12.32 0.21 11.80
C GLY A 215 -13.41 0.23 12.87
N GLU A 216 -14.69 0.30 12.49
CA GLU A 216 -15.72 -0.31 13.34
C GLU A 216 -15.18 -1.70 13.69
N GLU A 217 -15.14 -1.96 15.00
CA GLU A 217 -14.68 -3.19 15.60
C GLU A 217 -15.55 -4.31 15.01
N GLN A 218 -15.10 -4.87 13.87
CA GLN A 218 -15.60 -6.16 13.45
C GLN A 218 -15.35 -7.03 14.67
N PRO A 219 -16.38 -7.63 15.30
CA PRO A 219 -16.16 -8.59 16.38
C PRO A 219 -15.18 -9.55 15.78
N ALA A 220 -13.95 -9.57 16.33
CA ALA A 220 -12.76 -10.07 15.67
C ALA A 220 -13.19 -11.22 14.79
N LYS A 221 -13.22 -11.05 13.46
CA LYS A 221 -13.64 -12.13 12.56
C LYS A 221 -12.80 -13.29 13.03
N LYS A 222 -13.43 -14.26 13.73
CA LYS A 222 -12.69 -15.30 14.45
C LYS A 222 -11.66 -15.73 13.44
N PRO A 223 -10.34 -15.56 13.72
CA PRO A 223 -9.34 -15.97 12.75
C PRO A 223 -9.80 -17.36 12.39
N LYS A 224 -10.12 -17.63 11.11
CA LYS A 224 -10.37 -19.00 10.69
C LYS A 224 -9.11 -19.66 11.16
N LYS A 225 -9.19 -20.40 12.28
CA LYS A 225 -8.03 -20.85 13.00
C LYS A 225 -7.37 -21.75 11.98
N ARG A 226 -6.36 -21.24 11.28
CA ARG A 226 -5.31 -22.07 10.75
C ARG A 226 -4.69 -22.56 12.04
N ALA A 227 -5.30 -23.61 12.60
CA ALA A 227 -4.77 -24.31 13.73
C ALA A 227 -3.33 -24.55 13.35
N SER A 228 -2.40 -24.09 14.19
CA SER A 228 -1.01 -24.43 14.02
C SER A 228 -0.95 -25.93 13.82
N ARG A 229 -0.04 -26.40 12.99
CA ARG A 229 0.08 -27.82 12.65
C ARG A 229 0.04 -28.71 13.91
N THR A 230 0.69 -28.25 14.98
CA THR A 230 0.66 -28.83 16.33
C THR A 230 -0.75 -28.89 16.94
N ALA A 231 -1.52 -27.81 16.90
CA ALA A 231 -2.90 -27.79 17.41
C ALA A 231 -3.83 -28.74 16.62
N ALA A 232 -3.61 -28.89 15.31
CA ALA A 232 -4.36 -29.88 14.52
C ALA A 232 -3.99 -31.32 14.91
N ILE A 233 -2.71 -31.59 15.20
CA ILE A 233 -2.24 -32.90 15.68
C ILE A 233 -2.87 -33.21 17.04
N ASP A 234 -2.84 -32.28 18.00
CA ASP A 234 -3.42 -32.51 19.34
C ASP A 234 -4.94 -32.70 19.31
N ALA A 235 -5.65 -31.93 18.48
CA ALA A 235 -7.09 -32.09 18.29
C ALA A 235 -7.44 -33.47 17.69
N VAL A 236 -6.69 -33.93 16.68
CA VAL A 236 -6.90 -35.26 16.09
C VAL A 236 -6.55 -36.36 17.09
N LYS A 237 -5.47 -36.23 17.86
CA LYS A 237 -5.15 -37.20 18.94
C LYS A 237 -6.28 -37.27 19.97
N GLY A 238 -6.81 -36.14 20.42
CA GLY A 238 -7.94 -36.08 21.35
C GLY A 238 -9.16 -36.85 20.83
N ALA A 239 -9.57 -36.57 19.59
CA ALA A 239 -10.70 -37.26 18.97
C ALA A 239 -10.47 -38.77 18.81
N LEU A 240 -9.24 -39.20 18.49
CA LEU A 240 -8.90 -40.61 18.36
C LEU A 240 -8.91 -41.34 19.71
N ARG A 241 -8.38 -40.72 20.78
CA ARG A 241 -8.46 -41.29 22.13
C ARG A 241 -9.91 -41.47 22.57
N GLU A 242 -10.76 -40.47 22.33
CA GLU A 242 -12.16 -40.55 22.69
C GLU A 242 -12.90 -41.65 21.91
N HIS A 243 -12.64 -41.76 20.61
CA HIS A 243 -13.16 -42.86 19.81
C HIS A 243 -12.69 -44.22 20.34
N LEU A 244 -11.43 -44.37 20.74
CA LEU A 244 -10.91 -45.61 21.30
C LEU A 244 -11.59 -45.97 22.62
N ARG A 245 -11.86 -45.00 23.50
CA ARG A 245 -12.62 -45.24 24.74
C ARG A 245 -14.04 -45.70 24.43
N ALA A 246 -14.75 -44.98 23.54
CA ALA A 246 -16.11 -45.36 23.14
C ALA A 246 -16.15 -46.75 22.49
N ALA A 247 -15.19 -47.08 21.63
CA ALA A 247 -15.08 -48.39 20.98
C ALA A 247 -14.78 -49.50 22.00
N ARG A 248 -13.93 -49.23 23.00
CA ARG A 248 -13.62 -50.16 24.09
C ARG A 248 -14.84 -50.42 24.97
N ASP A 249 -15.53 -49.36 25.37
CA ASP A 249 -16.70 -49.47 26.25
C ASP A 249 -17.86 -50.18 25.53
N HIS A 250 -18.03 -49.93 24.23
CA HIS A 250 -18.94 -50.69 23.36
C HIS A 250 -18.59 -52.17 23.32
N ALA A 251 -17.32 -52.52 23.09
CA ALA A 251 -16.86 -53.91 23.05
C ALA A 251 -17.09 -54.64 24.39
N TRP A 252 -16.79 -53.99 25.53
CA TRP A 252 -17.07 -54.54 26.85
C TRP A 252 -18.58 -54.68 27.14
N SER A 253 -19.39 -53.73 26.68
CA SER A 253 -20.85 -53.81 26.80
C SER A 253 -21.40 -55.02 26.05
N LEU A 254 -20.91 -55.30 24.84
CA LEU A 254 -21.31 -56.47 24.06
C LEU A 254 -20.90 -57.77 24.76
N LEU A 255 -19.68 -57.85 25.29
CA LEU A 255 -19.22 -59.02 26.05
C LEU A 255 -20.08 -59.29 27.29
N LYS A 256 -20.47 -58.24 28.02
CA LYS A 256 -21.38 -58.37 29.18
C LYS A 256 -22.77 -58.87 28.79
N GLN A 257 -23.20 -58.62 27.56
CA GLN A 257 -24.48 -59.10 27.01
C GLN A 257 -24.38 -60.50 26.40
N GLY A 258 -23.24 -61.18 26.54
CA GLY A 258 -23.01 -62.51 25.96
C GLY A 258 -22.78 -62.50 24.45
N ARG A 259 -22.58 -61.33 23.84
CA ARG A 259 -22.24 -61.17 22.42
C ARG A 259 -20.72 -61.14 22.23
N GLY A 260 -20.25 -61.54 21.05
CA GLY A 260 -18.84 -61.39 20.68
C GLY A 260 -18.42 -59.91 20.70
N ALA A 261 -17.18 -59.63 21.09
CA ALA A 261 -16.65 -58.27 21.06
C ALA A 261 -16.59 -57.76 19.61
N GLU A 262 -17.24 -56.62 19.34
CA GLU A 262 -17.23 -55.96 18.04
C GLU A 262 -16.86 -54.49 18.18
N LEU A 263 -16.00 -54.01 17.28
CA LEU A 263 -15.52 -52.63 17.29
C LEU A 263 -16.48 -51.70 16.57
N LEU A 264 -16.60 -50.47 17.09
CA LEU A 264 -17.13 -49.37 16.31
C LEU A 264 -16.26 -49.13 15.07
N PRO A 265 -16.85 -48.75 13.93
CA PRO A 265 -16.09 -48.45 12.74
C PRO A 265 -15.17 -47.25 13.00
N ARG A 266 -13.89 -47.38 12.66
CA ARG A 266 -12.92 -46.30 12.78
C ARG A 266 -13.41 -45.06 12.03
N PRO A 267 -13.33 -43.85 12.62
CA PRO A 267 -13.71 -42.63 11.93
C PRO A 267 -12.85 -42.43 10.68
N SER A 268 -13.49 -42.08 9.58
CA SER A 268 -12.81 -41.62 8.37
C SER A 268 -12.17 -40.24 8.58
N GLN A 269 -11.16 -39.90 7.76
CA GLN A 269 -10.57 -38.56 7.79
C GLN A 269 -11.59 -37.46 7.49
N LYS A 270 -12.62 -37.75 6.68
CA LYS A 270 -13.74 -36.83 6.42
C LYS A 270 -14.61 -36.61 7.65
N GLN A 271 -14.89 -37.67 8.43
CA GLN A 271 -15.63 -37.55 9.69
C GLN A 271 -14.83 -36.77 10.73
N LEU A 272 -13.52 -37.03 10.88
CA LEU A 272 -12.66 -36.25 11.77
C LEU A 272 -12.57 -34.78 11.37
N ALA A 273 -12.45 -34.50 10.07
CA ALA A 273 -12.44 -33.14 9.53
C ALA A 273 -13.72 -32.38 9.92
N ARG A 274 -14.89 -33.03 9.74
CA ARG A 274 -16.18 -32.45 10.11
C ARG A 274 -16.34 -32.27 11.62
N LEU A 275 -15.90 -33.25 12.41
CA LEU A 275 -16.00 -33.21 13.88
C LEU A 275 -15.14 -32.09 14.49
N LEU A 276 -13.96 -31.85 13.92
CA LEU A 276 -12.95 -30.94 14.45
C LEU A 276 -12.96 -29.55 13.79
N ASP A 277 -13.88 -29.30 12.85
CA ASP A 277 -13.89 -28.10 12.00
C ASP A 277 -12.54 -27.84 11.31
N LEU A 278 -11.92 -28.92 10.82
CA LEU A 278 -10.65 -28.92 10.09
C LEU A 278 -10.88 -29.30 8.62
N SER A 279 -9.98 -28.88 7.72
CA SER A 279 -9.98 -29.42 6.36
C SER A 279 -9.51 -30.88 6.35
N THR A 280 -10.02 -31.69 5.42
CA THR A 280 -9.55 -33.08 5.23
C THR A 280 -8.05 -33.13 4.95
N SER A 281 -7.50 -32.13 4.27
CA SER A 281 -6.05 -31.99 4.04
C SER A 281 -5.27 -31.76 5.34
N SER A 282 -5.78 -30.99 6.30
CA SER A 282 -5.14 -30.78 7.60
C SER A 282 -5.14 -32.05 8.44
N VAL A 283 -6.25 -32.80 8.44
CA VAL A 283 -6.33 -34.11 9.12
C VAL A 283 -5.36 -35.12 8.50
N SER A 284 -5.30 -35.18 7.17
CA SER A 284 -4.35 -36.06 6.48
C SER A 284 -2.90 -35.73 6.82
N ARG A 285 -2.54 -34.44 6.84
CA ARG A 285 -1.18 -34.00 7.21
C ARG A 285 -0.85 -34.28 8.68
N ALA A 286 -1.80 -34.14 9.59
CA ALA A 286 -1.62 -34.44 11.01
C ALA A 286 -1.37 -35.94 11.22
N ILE A 287 -2.17 -36.81 10.61
CA ILE A 287 -2.01 -38.27 10.73
C ILE A 287 -0.69 -38.76 10.15
N ASN A 288 -0.22 -38.11 9.08
CA ASN A 288 1.02 -38.47 8.39
C ASN A 288 2.23 -37.66 8.86
N ASP A 289 2.15 -36.97 10.00
CA ASP A 289 3.25 -36.17 10.51
C ASP A 289 4.41 -37.05 11.01
N PRO A 290 5.65 -36.89 10.50
CA PRO A 290 6.79 -37.70 10.92
C PRO A 290 7.28 -37.37 12.35
N SER A 291 6.95 -36.19 12.87
CA SER A 291 7.39 -35.74 14.19
C SER A 291 6.54 -36.27 15.35
N ASP A 292 5.29 -36.70 15.09
CA ASP A 292 4.38 -37.25 16.09
C ASP A 292 4.08 -38.73 15.79
N LYS A 293 4.73 -39.63 16.54
CA LYS A 293 4.52 -41.08 16.42
C LYS A 293 3.21 -41.53 17.06
N GLU A 294 2.70 -40.77 18.02
CA GLU A 294 1.54 -41.15 18.82
C GLU A 294 0.25 -41.11 18.00
N ILE A 295 0.04 -40.08 17.18
CA ILE A 295 -1.16 -39.98 16.32
C ILE A 295 -1.27 -41.17 15.36
N ARG A 296 -0.13 -41.68 14.87
CA ARG A 296 -0.08 -42.83 13.97
C ARG A 296 -0.43 -44.13 14.72
N ILE A 297 0.05 -44.28 15.95
CA ILE A 297 -0.29 -45.41 16.83
C ILE A 297 -1.80 -45.40 17.12
N LEU A 298 -2.36 -44.26 17.53
CA LEU A 298 -3.81 -44.13 17.82
C LEU A 298 -4.65 -44.43 16.57
N TRP A 299 -4.23 -43.96 15.40
CA TRP A 299 -4.93 -44.20 14.13
C TRP A 299 -4.92 -45.67 13.69
N MET A 300 -3.84 -46.40 13.99
CA MET A 300 -3.71 -47.84 13.74
C MET A 300 -4.48 -48.67 14.77
N ALA A 301 -4.39 -48.32 16.05
CA ALA A 301 -5.06 -49.01 17.15
C ALA A 301 -6.58 -49.06 16.97
N ALA A 302 -7.18 -48.03 16.37
CA ALA A 302 -8.62 -47.98 16.10
C ALA A 302 -9.12 -49.03 15.08
N LYS A 303 -8.24 -49.84 14.49
CA LYS A 303 -8.59 -51.01 13.65
C LYS A 303 -8.35 -52.36 14.34
N ASP A 304 -7.75 -52.38 15.53
CA ASP A 304 -7.29 -53.60 16.18
C ASP A 304 -8.02 -53.80 17.53
N ILE A 305 -8.86 -54.84 17.58
CA ILE A 305 -9.71 -55.13 18.74
C ILE A 305 -8.90 -55.37 20.02
N ASN A 306 -7.72 -55.99 19.91
CA ASN A 306 -6.87 -56.26 21.06
C ASN A 306 -6.25 -54.96 21.60
N GLN A 307 -5.88 -54.04 20.72
CA GLN A 307 -5.34 -52.74 21.12
C GLN A 307 -6.41 -51.82 21.71
N VAL A 308 -7.62 -51.80 21.15
CA VAL A 308 -8.75 -51.06 21.72
C VAL A 308 -9.10 -51.58 23.12
N MET A 309 -9.20 -52.90 23.30
CA MET A 309 -9.50 -53.52 24.60
C MET A 309 -8.45 -53.24 25.67
N ARG A 310 -7.18 -53.10 25.27
CA ARG A 310 -6.05 -52.78 26.17
C ARG A 310 -5.81 -51.28 26.35
N PHE A 311 -6.57 -50.42 25.67
CA PHE A 311 -6.36 -48.98 25.70
C PHE A 311 -6.61 -48.41 27.11
N LYS A 312 -5.54 -47.91 27.72
CA LYS A 312 -5.53 -47.18 29.00
C LYS A 312 -5.19 -45.72 28.74
N GLY A 313 -6.03 -45.02 27.99
CA GLY A 313 -5.83 -43.61 27.65
C GLY A 313 -6.92 -42.72 28.19
#